data_AF-A0A2G2GGD5-F1
#
_entry.id   AF-A0A2G2GGD5-F1
#
_cell.length_a   1.000
_cell.length_b   1.000
_cell.length_c   1.000
_cell.angle_alpha   90.00
_cell.angle_beta   90.00
_cell.angle_gamma   90.00
#
_symmetry.space_group_name_H-M   'P 1'
#
loop_
_entity.id
_entity.type
_entity.pdbx_description
1 polymer ?
#
loop_
_entity_poly.entity_id
_entity_poly.type
_entity_poly.pdbx_seq_one_letter_code
_entity_poly.pdbx_strand_id
1 'polypeptide(L)'
;MRKLDKLIGFEMRISPKKGRIVRFSLMGLAVIGLSIAIPRAGQEIKVNAARNALADLTAAGPNERAELYLAAERVFTKPVGLGEWNDLAAQFALLQQPMDLDRAEALSWAALQRSPARAESWARLAYIELVRNGKLTPKSFEYLERSFIVEPAGYGQFMNWRLNFMFAYWSQFPTPLQEMTMRSFRMLAMRRGNDVAMREVGAHNDAELTTRAKLALQIPDNQ
;
A
#
# COMPACT_ATOMS: atom_id res chain seq x y z
N MET A 1 10.84 -25.19 4.51
CA MET A 1 11.65 -23.95 4.40
C MET A 1 12.24 -23.89 3.00
N ARG A 2 11.60 -23.14 2.08
CA ARG A 2 12.09 -22.61 0.77
C ARG A 2 10.92 -22.44 -0.20
N LYS A 3 10.59 -21.18 -0.49
CA LYS A 3 10.03 -20.57 -1.73
C LYS A 3 9.25 -19.30 -1.34
N LEU A 4 9.99 -18.26 -0.96
CA LEU A 4 9.48 -16.88 -0.87
C LEU A 4 10.05 -15.99 -2.01
N ASP A 5 10.84 -16.55 -2.93
CA ASP A 5 11.61 -15.79 -3.93
C ASP A 5 10.95 -15.67 -5.32
N LYS A 6 9.62 -15.73 -5.43
CA LYS A 6 8.92 -15.47 -6.71
C LYS A 6 7.71 -14.56 -6.51
N LEU A 7 7.97 -13.31 -6.14
CA LEU A 7 6.96 -12.23 -6.08
C LEU A 7 7.21 -11.09 -7.08
N ILE A 8 8.12 -11.26 -8.05
CA ILE A 8 8.41 -10.22 -9.04
C ILE A 8 8.56 -10.87 -10.41
N GLY A 9 7.48 -10.83 -11.20
CA GLY A 9 7.46 -11.27 -12.59
C GLY A 9 6.48 -10.38 -13.35
N PHE A 10 6.96 -9.22 -13.80
CA PHE A 10 6.23 -8.35 -14.71
C PHE A 10 7.17 -8.04 -15.88
N GLU A 11 7.04 -8.80 -16.97
CA GLU A 11 7.66 -8.47 -18.24
C GLU A 11 6.78 -7.46 -18.97
N MET A 12 7.33 -6.28 -19.25
CA MET A 12 6.81 -5.39 -20.29
C MET A 12 7.98 -4.88 -21.13
N ARG A 13 8.05 -5.34 -22.37
CA ARG A 13 8.89 -4.86 -23.48
C ARG A 13 7.90 -4.59 -24.63
N ILE A 14 7.92 -3.52 -25.41
CA ILE A 14 8.96 -2.64 -25.98
C ILE A 14 8.24 -1.30 -26.34
N SER A 15 8.83 -0.09 -26.30
CA SER A 15 9.60 0.57 -27.39
C SER A 15 9.62 2.13 -27.18
N PRO A 16 10.34 2.97 -27.97
CA PRO A 16 11.59 3.61 -27.58
C PRO A 16 11.55 5.16 -27.44
N LYS A 17 12.47 5.66 -26.60
CA LYS A 17 13.11 7.00 -26.52
C LYS A 17 12.49 8.19 -27.30
N LYS A 18 12.25 9.31 -26.59
CA LYS A 18 13.03 10.58 -26.69
C LYS A 18 12.43 11.71 -25.83
N GLY A 19 13.25 12.30 -24.96
CA GLY A 19 13.12 13.70 -24.53
C GLY A 19 12.27 14.03 -23.30
N ARG A 20 12.68 13.62 -22.09
CA ARG A 20 12.35 14.39 -20.87
C ARG A 20 13.60 15.12 -20.40
N ILE A 21 13.71 16.37 -20.83
CA ILE A 21 14.61 17.35 -20.24
C ILE A 21 14.20 17.50 -18.77
N VAL A 22 15.15 17.21 -17.89
CA VAL A 22 15.11 17.43 -16.45
C VAL A 22 14.88 18.93 -16.19
N ARG A 23 13.62 19.36 -16.07
CA ARG A 23 13.26 20.70 -15.57
C ARG A 23 13.28 20.66 -14.04
N PHE A 24 14.47 20.74 -13.43
CA PHE A 24 14.62 20.86 -11.97
C PHE A 24 14.93 22.29 -11.48
N SER A 25 14.94 23.30 -12.35
CA SER A 25 15.39 24.64 -11.97
C SER A 25 14.33 25.70 -12.22
N LEU A 26 13.56 26.06 -11.18
CA LEU A 26 13.08 27.42 -10.84
C LEU A 26 11.93 27.44 -9.82
N MET A 27 11.20 26.33 -9.62
CA MET A 27 10.15 26.28 -8.59
C MET A 27 10.68 26.17 -7.14
N GLY A 28 11.97 25.86 -6.94
CA GLY A 28 12.55 25.68 -5.61
C GLY A 28 12.69 26.94 -4.77
N LEU A 29 12.80 28.13 -5.38
CA LEU A 29 13.10 29.37 -4.65
C LEU A 29 11.84 30.08 -4.10
N ALA A 30 10.69 29.97 -4.75
CA ALA A 30 9.44 30.58 -4.27
C ALA A 30 8.81 29.82 -3.08
N VAL A 31 9.11 28.52 -2.94
CA VAL A 31 8.55 27.66 -1.89
C VAL A 31 9.23 27.86 -0.52
N ILE A 32 10.49 28.30 -0.51
CA ILE A 32 11.25 28.50 0.73
C ILE A 32 10.68 29.67 1.56
N GLY A 33 10.27 30.77 0.91
CA GLY A 33 9.72 31.94 1.60
C GLY A 33 8.37 31.69 2.29
N LEU A 34 7.47 30.91 1.68
CA LEU A 34 6.16 30.56 2.25
C LEU A 34 6.25 29.59 3.43
N SER A 35 7.30 28.78 3.49
CA SER A 35 7.48 27.76 4.54
C SER A 35 7.83 28.34 5.91
N ILE A 36 8.32 29.58 5.97
CA ILE A 36 8.69 30.27 7.22
C ILE A 36 7.47 30.96 7.85
N ALA A 37 6.54 31.46 7.03
CA ALA A 37 5.37 32.20 7.50
C ALA A 37 4.20 31.32 7.97
N ILE A 38 4.10 30.08 7.45
CA ILE A 38 2.99 29.16 7.75
C ILE A 38 3.57 27.76 8.02
N PRO A 39 3.78 27.37 9.30
CA PRO A 39 4.34 26.07 9.66
C PRO A 39 3.61 24.88 9.00
N ARG A 40 2.30 25.02 8.80
CA ARG A 40 1.45 24.02 8.14
C ARG A 40 1.82 23.80 6.67
N ALA A 41 2.12 24.87 5.92
CA ALA A 41 2.53 24.77 4.52
C ALA A 41 3.84 23.99 4.40
N GLY A 42 4.79 24.24 5.30
CA GLY A 42 6.05 23.49 5.37
C GLY A 42 5.86 21.99 5.63
N GLN A 43 4.86 21.60 6.41
CA GLN A 43 4.55 20.19 6.67
C GLN A 43 3.89 19.51 5.46
N GLU A 44 2.95 20.19 4.81
CA GLU A 44 2.28 19.70 3.60
C GLU A 44 3.27 19.49 2.44
N ILE A 45 4.23 20.40 2.26
CA ILE A 45 5.32 20.26 1.27
C ILE A 45 6.11 18.97 1.51
N LYS A 46 6.43 18.65 2.77
CA LYS A 46 7.18 17.43 3.11
C LYS A 46 6.36 16.16 2.89
N VAL A 47 5.07 16.18 3.25
CA VAL A 47 4.17 15.04 3.00
C VAL A 47 4.03 14.80 1.51
N ASN A 48 3.87 15.86 0.70
CA ASN A 48 3.80 15.74 -0.75
C ASN A 48 5.12 15.20 -1.35
N ALA A 49 6.27 15.69 -0.88
CA ALA A 49 7.57 15.17 -1.29
C ALA A 49 7.73 13.67 -0.94
N ALA A 50 7.30 13.26 0.26
CA ALA A 50 7.30 11.86 0.69
C ALA A 50 6.39 10.99 -0.18
N ARG A 51 5.19 11.48 -0.52
CA ARG A 51 4.25 10.79 -1.38
C ARG A 51 4.82 10.58 -2.79
N ASN A 52 5.42 11.62 -3.37
CA ASN A 52 6.04 11.54 -4.69
C ASN A 52 7.23 10.58 -4.69
N ALA A 53 8.11 10.66 -3.69
CA ALA A 53 9.25 9.75 -3.57
C ALA A 53 8.81 8.28 -3.46
N LEU A 54 7.74 8.01 -2.70
CA LEU A 54 7.19 6.67 -2.56
C LEU A 54 6.54 6.18 -3.88
N ALA A 55 5.83 7.05 -4.59
CA ALA A 55 5.22 6.74 -5.88
C ALA A 55 6.28 6.42 -6.94
N ASP A 56 7.34 7.25 -7.04
CA ASP A 56 8.46 7.04 -7.96
C ASP A 56 9.17 5.71 -7.67
N LEU A 57 9.46 5.44 -6.40
CA LEU A 57 10.10 4.20 -5.97
C LEU A 57 9.26 2.96 -6.27
N THR A 58 7.94 3.04 -6.09
CA THR A 58 7.02 1.93 -6.36
C THR A 58 6.91 1.65 -7.86
N ALA A 59 6.98 2.69 -8.70
CA ALA A 59 6.93 2.59 -10.16
C ALA A 59 8.27 2.16 -10.80
N ALA A 60 9.39 2.30 -10.10
CA ALA A 60 10.73 2.06 -10.64
C ALA A 60 11.05 0.58 -10.88
N GLY A 61 11.76 0.33 -11.98
CA GLY A 61 12.32 -0.99 -12.30
C GLY A 61 13.48 -1.38 -11.37
N PRO A 62 13.88 -2.66 -11.31
CA PRO A 62 14.90 -3.14 -10.36
C PRO A 62 16.22 -2.37 -10.38
N ASN A 63 16.66 -1.93 -11.56
CA ASN A 63 17.94 -1.22 -11.73
C ASN A 63 17.89 0.25 -11.30
N GLU A 64 16.72 0.89 -11.32
CA GLU A 64 16.53 2.31 -10.97
C GLU A 64 16.26 2.51 -9.48
N ARG A 65 15.81 1.45 -8.79
CA ARG A 65 15.41 1.50 -7.39
C ARG A 65 16.53 1.96 -6.46
N ALA A 66 17.78 1.56 -6.69
CA ALA A 66 18.89 1.90 -5.81
C ALA A 66 19.10 3.42 -5.66
N GLU A 67 19.04 4.18 -6.76
CA GLU A 67 19.18 5.63 -6.73
C GLU A 67 17.96 6.31 -6.08
N LEU A 68 16.76 5.83 -6.39
CA LEU A 68 15.51 6.35 -5.82
C LEU A 68 15.38 6.06 -4.32
N TYR A 69 15.94 4.95 -3.83
CA TYR A 69 16.01 4.67 -2.39
C TYR A 69 16.79 5.75 -1.65
N LEU A 70 17.98 6.11 -2.14
CA LEU A 70 18.81 7.15 -1.51
C LEU A 70 18.12 8.52 -1.54
N ALA A 71 17.40 8.83 -2.61
CA ALA A 71 16.61 10.05 -2.69
C ALA A 71 15.43 10.04 -1.70
N ALA A 72 14.68 8.94 -1.63
CA ALA A 72 13.56 8.77 -0.72
C ALA A 72 14.01 8.78 0.75
N GLU A 73 15.13 8.15 1.08
CA GLU A 73 15.67 8.12 2.43
C GLU A 73 15.88 9.54 2.98
N ARG A 74 16.43 10.45 2.16
CA ARG A 74 16.61 11.86 2.53
C ARG A 74 15.29 12.53 2.92
N VAL A 75 14.20 12.21 2.22
CA VAL A 75 12.86 12.73 2.51
C VAL A 75 12.32 12.18 3.84
N PHE A 76 12.64 10.94 4.17
CA PHE A 76 12.17 10.26 5.39
C PHE A 76 13.11 10.43 6.61
N THR A 77 14.20 11.20 6.51
CA THR A 77 15.12 11.43 7.64
C THR A 77 14.52 12.24 8.79
N LYS A 78 13.59 13.16 8.52
CA LYS A 78 13.07 14.08 9.54
C LYS A 78 11.57 13.92 9.74
N PRO A 79 11.11 13.45 10.92
CA PRO A 79 9.69 13.31 11.21
C PRO A 79 8.98 14.66 11.22
N VAL A 80 7.75 14.66 10.72
CA VAL A 80 6.93 15.89 10.55
C VAL A 80 5.79 15.94 11.58
N GLY A 81 5.69 14.95 12.47
CA GLY A 81 4.67 14.89 13.54
C GLY A 81 3.23 14.67 13.05
N LEU A 82 3.06 14.43 11.74
CA LEU A 82 1.77 14.14 11.11
C LEU A 82 1.57 12.63 10.98
N GLY A 83 0.36 12.16 11.24
CA GLY A 83 0.02 10.74 11.10
C GLY A 83 0.22 10.22 9.67
N GLU A 84 -0.06 11.04 8.66
CA GLU A 84 0.14 10.66 7.26
C GLU A 84 1.62 10.50 6.90
N TRP A 85 2.49 11.36 7.45
CA TRP A 85 3.93 11.20 7.26
C TRP A 85 4.41 9.87 7.85
N ASN A 86 3.91 9.49 9.04
CA ASN A 86 4.23 8.21 9.65
C ASN A 86 3.76 7.03 8.80
N ASP A 87 2.58 7.12 8.17
CA ASP A 87 2.12 6.08 7.24
C ASP A 87 3.02 5.94 6.00
N LEU A 88 3.40 7.05 5.38
CA LEU A 88 4.30 7.04 4.22
C LEU A 88 5.69 6.49 4.61
N ALA A 89 6.21 6.89 5.78
CA ALA A 89 7.49 6.42 6.28
C ALA A 89 7.45 4.92 6.62
N ALA A 90 6.33 4.42 7.16
CA ALA A 90 6.14 2.99 7.40
C ALA A 90 6.10 2.19 6.09
N GLN A 91 5.44 2.71 5.05
CA GLN A 91 5.44 2.11 3.72
C GLN A 91 6.84 2.08 3.12
N PHE A 92 7.60 3.16 3.23
CA PHE A 92 8.99 3.21 2.80
C PHE A 92 9.86 2.15 3.50
N ALA A 93 9.70 1.97 4.82
CA ALA A 93 10.42 0.95 5.58
C ALA A 93 10.14 -0.48 5.08
N LEU A 94 8.90 -0.75 4.63
CA LEU A 94 8.52 -2.04 4.04
C LEU A 94 9.04 -2.24 2.60
N LEU A 95 9.46 -1.20 1.90
CA LEU A 95 10.04 -1.32 0.57
C LEU A 95 11.54 -1.68 0.61
N GLN A 96 12.23 -1.38 1.72
CA GLN A 96 13.66 -1.64 1.87
C GLN A 96 14.03 -3.12 1.69
N GLN A 97 15.26 -3.38 1.26
CA GLN A 97 15.82 -4.73 1.13
C GLN A 97 17.11 -4.84 1.97
N PRO A 98 17.09 -5.58 3.10
CA PRO A 98 15.94 -6.27 3.70
C PRO A 98 14.86 -5.31 4.23
N MET A 99 13.62 -5.79 4.38
CA MET A 99 12.52 -4.99 4.94
C MET A 99 12.81 -4.61 6.39
N ASP A 100 12.60 -3.35 6.76
CA ASP A 100 12.73 -2.86 8.14
C ASP A 100 11.37 -2.95 8.85
N LEU A 101 11.04 -4.15 9.32
CA LEU A 101 9.75 -4.46 9.94
C LEU A 101 9.53 -3.75 11.27
N ASP A 102 10.59 -3.57 12.06
CA ASP A 102 10.51 -2.92 13.37
C ASP A 102 10.21 -1.43 13.23
N ARG A 103 10.88 -0.75 12.29
CA ARG A 103 10.58 0.64 11.96
C ARG A 103 9.19 0.79 11.36
N ALA A 104 8.78 -0.11 10.47
CA ALA A 104 7.45 -0.07 9.87
C ALA A 104 6.34 -0.24 10.93
N GLU A 105 6.54 -1.12 11.91
CA GLU A 105 5.61 -1.31 13.03
C GLU A 105 5.55 -0.06 13.91
N ALA A 106 6.70 0.44 14.37
CA ALA A 106 6.77 1.61 15.23
C ALA A 106 6.10 2.84 14.60
N LEU A 107 6.33 3.07 13.31
CA LEU A 107 5.70 4.16 12.56
C LEU A 107 4.20 3.95 12.36
N SER A 108 3.75 2.71 12.15
CA SER A 108 2.31 2.41 12.06
C SER A 108 1.60 2.70 13.38
N TRP A 109 2.21 2.34 14.52
CA TRP A 109 1.69 2.71 15.83
C TRP A 109 1.71 4.22 16.07
N ALA A 110 2.78 4.92 15.68
CA ALA A 110 2.84 6.37 15.78
C ALA A 110 1.77 7.06 14.92
N ALA A 111 1.41 6.50 13.76
CA ALA A 111 0.29 6.97 12.95
C ALA A 111 -1.05 6.77 13.68
N LEU A 112 -1.27 5.58 14.24
CA LEU A 112 -2.50 5.23 14.98
C LEU A 112 -2.68 6.03 16.27
N GLN A 113 -1.59 6.35 16.98
CA GLN A 113 -1.64 7.24 18.14
C GLN A 113 -2.13 8.64 17.78
N ARG A 114 -1.87 9.10 16.55
CA ARG A 114 -2.35 10.39 16.05
C ARG A 114 -3.78 10.33 15.54
N SER A 115 -4.15 9.21 14.91
CA SER A 115 -5.53 8.95 14.49
C SER A 115 -5.79 7.45 14.44
N PRO A 116 -6.59 6.91 15.39
CA PRO A 116 -6.96 5.50 15.40
C PRO A 116 -7.79 5.06 14.18
N ALA A 117 -8.35 6.00 13.43
CA ALA A 117 -9.18 5.77 12.24
C ALA A 117 -8.35 5.49 10.96
N ARG A 118 -7.05 5.20 11.07
CA ARG A 118 -6.17 4.93 9.92
C ARG A 118 -6.18 3.44 9.55
N ALA A 119 -7.05 3.08 8.61
CA ALA A 119 -7.20 1.70 8.16
C ALA A 119 -5.91 1.11 7.58
N GLU A 120 -5.15 1.91 6.82
CA GLU A 120 -3.85 1.52 6.26
C GLU A 120 -2.87 1.08 7.34
N SER A 121 -2.77 1.81 8.45
CA SER A 121 -1.85 1.49 9.54
C SER A 121 -2.23 0.17 10.20
N TRP A 122 -3.52 -0.07 10.45
CA TRP A 122 -4.00 -1.35 10.98
C TRP A 122 -3.70 -2.52 10.03
N ALA A 123 -4.02 -2.39 8.75
CA ALA A 123 -3.77 -3.46 7.79
C ALA A 123 -2.27 -3.72 7.58
N ARG A 124 -1.42 -2.69 7.69
CA ARG A 124 0.05 -2.82 7.67
C ARG A 124 0.57 -3.62 8.86
N LEU A 125 0.04 -3.41 10.07
CA LEU A 125 0.41 -4.21 11.24
C LEU A 125 0.09 -5.70 11.04
N ALA A 126 -1.04 -6.02 10.40
CA ALA A 126 -1.37 -7.40 10.06
C ALA A 126 -0.38 -8.03 9.07
N TYR A 127 0.04 -7.26 8.05
CA TYR A 127 1.08 -7.68 7.10
C TYR A 127 2.42 -7.92 7.80
N ILE A 128 2.84 -7.04 8.71
CA ILE A 128 4.08 -7.20 9.48
C ILE A 128 4.04 -8.48 10.33
N GLU A 129 2.92 -8.74 11.01
CA GLU A 129 2.73 -9.98 11.77
C GLU A 129 2.84 -11.23 10.89
N LEU A 130 2.23 -11.21 9.69
CA LEU A 130 2.37 -12.28 8.72
C LEU A 130 3.84 -12.50 8.33
N VAL A 131 4.57 -11.44 7.98
CA VAL A 131 5.96 -11.55 7.51
C VAL A 131 6.85 -12.12 8.61
N ARG A 132 6.67 -11.68 9.87
CA ARG A 132 7.45 -12.18 11.01
C ARG A 132 7.17 -13.65 11.33
N ASN A 133 5.90 -14.07 11.27
CA ASN A 133 5.49 -15.39 11.71
C ASN A 133 5.40 -16.43 10.57
N GLY A 134 5.47 -15.99 9.31
CA GLY A 134 5.29 -16.82 8.12
C GLY A 134 3.85 -17.29 7.87
N LYS A 135 2.90 -16.89 8.73
CA LYS A 135 1.47 -17.20 8.65
C LYS A 135 0.67 -16.14 9.39
N LEU A 136 -0.64 -16.05 9.12
CA LEU A 136 -1.52 -15.17 9.88
C LEU A 136 -1.73 -15.71 11.30
N THR A 137 -1.77 -14.79 12.26
CA THR A 137 -1.99 -15.08 13.69
C THR A 137 -3.31 -14.46 14.15
N PRO A 138 -3.83 -14.82 15.35
CA PRO A 138 -4.99 -14.12 15.93
C PRO A 138 -4.81 -12.60 15.98
N LYS A 139 -3.58 -12.13 16.28
CA LYS A 139 -3.23 -10.71 16.28
C LYS A 139 -3.34 -10.08 14.88
N SER A 140 -2.93 -10.79 13.83
CA SER A 140 -3.16 -10.35 12.45
C SER A 140 -4.65 -10.17 12.14
N PHE A 141 -5.51 -11.05 12.65
CA PHE A 141 -6.95 -10.98 12.44
C PHE A 141 -7.57 -9.76 13.12
N GLU A 142 -7.20 -9.49 14.38
CA GLU A 142 -7.66 -8.31 15.12
C GLU A 142 -7.31 -7.01 14.39
N TYR A 143 -6.10 -6.92 13.84
CA TYR A 143 -5.67 -5.77 13.07
C TYR A 143 -6.47 -5.60 11.77
N LEU A 144 -6.76 -6.69 11.06
CA LEU A 144 -7.55 -6.63 9.82
C LEU A 144 -9.00 -6.26 10.11
N GLU A 145 -9.58 -6.81 11.17
CA GLU A 145 -10.92 -6.45 11.64
C GLU A 145 -11.01 -4.96 11.95
N ARG A 146 -10.05 -4.42 12.71
CA ARG A 146 -9.99 -2.97 12.98
C ARG A 146 -9.90 -2.16 11.69
N SER A 147 -9.12 -2.61 10.71
CA SER A 147 -9.03 -1.93 9.41
C SER A 147 -10.39 -1.86 8.70
N PHE A 148 -11.21 -2.91 8.78
CA PHE A 148 -12.55 -2.93 8.18
C PHE A 148 -13.54 -2.09 8.99
N ILE A 149 -13.44 -2.07 10.32
CA ILE A 149 -14.29 -1.23 11.17
C ILE A 149 -14.08 0.26 10.86
N VAL A 150 -12.83 0.71 10.78
CA VAL A 150 -12.55 2.13 10.57
C VAL A 150 -12.75 2.58 9.12
N GLU A 151 -12.55 1.69 8.15
CA GLU A 151 -12.78 1.98 6.73
C GLU A 151 -13.36 0.75 6.01
N PRO A 152 -14.69 0.55 6.09
CA PRO A 152 -15.34 -0.60 5.45
C PRO A 152 -15.25 -0.54 3.92
N ALA A 153 -15.39 0.67 3.38
CA ALA A 153 -15.66 0.90 1.97
C ALA A 153 -14.42 1.23 1.12
N GLY A 154 -13.29 1.55 1.75
CA GLY A 154 -11.99 1.83 1.13
C GLY A 154 -11.99 2.88 0.00
N TYR A 155 -10.85 3.54 -0.24
CA TYR A 155 -10.68 4.28 -1.49
C TYR A 155 -9.36 3.97 -2.20
N GLY A 156 -9.42 3.98 -3.54
CA GLY A 156 -8.23 3.95 -4.40
C GLY A 156 -7.33 2.72 -4.24
N GLN A 157 -6.03 2.98 -4.15
CA GLN A 157 -4.98 1.95 -4.14
C GLN A 157 -4.99 1.11 -2.87
N PHE A 158 -5.33 1.70 -1.70
CA PHE A 158 -5.38 0.97 -0.44
C PHE A 158 -6.42 -0.15 -0.47
N MET A 159 -7.62 0.12 -0.98
CA MET A 159 -8.65 -0.92 -1.08
C MET A 159 -8.19 -2.08 -1.97
N ASN A 160 -7.57 -1.78 -3.12
CA ASN A 160 -7.04 -2.82 -4.01
C ASN A 160 -5.97 -3.64 -3.29
N TRP A 161 -5.02 -2.99 -2.60
CA TRP A 161 -3.96 -3.68 -1.85
C TRP A 161 -4.55 -4.57 -0.74
N ARG A 162 -5.50 -4.05 0.05
CA ARG A 162 -6.11 -4.80 1.16
C ARG A 162 -6.87 -6.02 0.66
N LEU A 163 -7.66 -5.87 -0.41
CA LEU A 163 -8.38 -7.02 -1.00
C LEU A 163 -7.41 -8.04 -1.60
N ASN A 164 -6.34 -7.60 -2.27
CA ASN A 164 -5.30 -8.50 -2.76
C ASN A 164 -4.65 -9.28 -1.61
N PHE A 165 -4.38 -8.61 -0.49
CA PHE A 165 -3.83 -9.23 0.72
C PHE A 165 -4.81 -10.24 1.34
N MET A 166 -6.07 -9.86 1.52
CA MET A 166 -7.09 -10.74 2.10
C MET A 166 -7.35 -11.96 1.22
N PHE A 167 -7.40 -11.76 -0.09
CA PHE A 167 -7.50 -12.90 -0.99
C PHE A 167 -6.24 -13.74 -0.85
N ALA A 168 -5.02 -13.16 -0.86
CA ALA A 168 -3.72 -13.84 -0.75
C ALA A 168 -3.69 -14.98 0.29
N TYR A 169 -4.37 -14.78 1.41
CA TYR A 169 -4.38 -15.68 2.55
C TYR A 169 -5.77 -16.19 2.91
N TRP A 170 -6.69 -16.26 1.95
CA TRP A 170 -8.11 -16.56 2.14
C TRP A 170 -8.41 -17.74 3.06
N SER A 171 -7.72 -18.87 2.83
CA SER A 171 -7.93 -20.12 3.58
C SER A 171 -7.49 -20.05 5.05
N GLN A 172 -6.74 -19.01 5.44
CA GLN A 172 -6.30 -18.79 6.82
C GLN A 172 -7.26 -17.90 7.60
N PHE A 173 -8.19 -17.20 6.94
CA PHE A 173 -9.08 -16.27 7.63
C PHE A 173 -10.26 -16.98 8.29
N PRO A 174 -10.67 -16.54 9.49
CA PRO A 174 -11.92 -16.97 10.09
C PRO A 174 -13.11 -16.42 9.29
N THR A 175 -14.25 -17.11 9.35
CA THR A 175 -15.48 -16.77 8.61
C THR A 175 -15.89 -15.28 8.72
N PRO A 176 -15.85 -14.63 9.90
CA PRO A 176 -16.21 -13.20 10.00
C PRO A 176 -15.33 -12.28 9.13
N LEU A 177 -14.03 -12.56 9.03
CA LEU A 177 -13.12 -11.74 8.20
C LEU A 177 -13.30 -12.03 6.71
N GLN A 178 -13.64 -13.27 6.34
CA GLN A 178 -14.04 -13.60 4.99
C GLN A 178 -15.29 -12.81 4.58
N GLU A 179 -16.31 -12.76 5.44
CA GLU A 179 -17.54 -11.99 5.20
C GLU A 179 -17.28 -10.48 5.08
N MET A 180 -16.45 -9.91 5.96
CA MET A 180 -16.05 -8.49 5.86
C MET A 180 -15.34 -8.20 4.54
N THR A 181 -14.42 -9.07 4.14
CA THR A 181 -13.70 -8.95 2.86
C THR A 181 -14.66 -8.97 1.68
N MET A 182 -15.59 -9.92 1.67
CA MET A 182 -16.60 -10.03 0.61
C MET A 182 -17.51 -8.80 0.57
N ARG A 183 -17.91 -8.25 1.72
CA ARG A 183 -18.67 -7.00 1.77
C ARG A 183 -17.92 -5.85 1.11
N SER A 184 -16.66 -5.62 1.48
CA SER A 184 -15.83 -4.58 0.88
C SER A 184 -15.61 -4.80 -0.62
N PHE A 185 -15.41 -6.05 -1.02
CA PHE A 185 -15.28 -6.42 -2.43
C PHE A 185 -16.55 -6.10 -3.23
N ARG A 186 -17.75 -6.40 -2.70
CA ARG A 186 -19.04 -6.03 -3.31
C ARG A 186 -19.15 -4.51 -3.49
N MET A 187 -18.76 -3.73 -2.48
CA MET A 187 -18.77 -2.25 -2.57
C MET A 187 -17.85 -1.74 -3.68
N LEU A 188 -16.66 -2.33 -3.83
CA LEU A 188 -15.74 -1.98 -4.91
C LEU A 188 -16.32 -2.34 -6.28
N ALA A 189 -16.93 -3.52 -6.41
CA ALA A 189 -17.52 -4.01 -7.65
C ALA A 189 -18.71 -3.13 -8.11
N MET A 190 -19.57 -2.67 -7.19
CA MET A 190 -20.68 -1.76 -7.50
C MET A 190 -20.23 -0.49 -8.24
N ARG A 191 -19.04 0.04 -7.93
CA ARG A 191 -18.53 1.26 -8.56
C ARG A 191 -17.97 1.04 -9.97
N ARG A 192 -17.58 -0.18 -10.34
CA ARG A 192 -16.82 -0.46 -11.57
C ARG A 192 -17.58 -1.26 -12.63
N GLY A 193 -18.76 -1.81 -12.31
CA GLY A 193 -19.67 -2.50 -13.23
C GLY A 193 -19.20 -3.90 -13.68
N ASN A 194 -19.72 -4.98 -13.04
CA ASN A 194 -19.87 -6.36 -13.55
C ASN A 194 -20.61 -7.26 -12.53
N ASP A 195 -21.21 -8.37 -12.96
CA ASP A 195 -22.50 -8.87 -12.45
C ASP A 195 -22.42 -9.84 -11.25
N VAL A 196 -22.70 -9.27 -10.06
CA VAL A 196 -22.78 -9.78 -8.67
C VAL A 196 -21.49 -10.45 -8.13
N ALA A 197 -20.36 -9.73 -8.26
CA ALA A 197 -19.09 -9.81 -7.52
C ALA A 197 -18.47 -11.20 -7.21
N MET A 198 -17.77 -11.89 -8.11
CA MET A 198 -18.08 -12.10 -9.52
C MET A 198 -18.85 -13.44 -9.63
N ARG A 199 -20.07 -13.45 -9.10
CA ARG A 199 -20.80 -14.58 -8.47
C ARG A 199 -19.96 -15.21 -7.36
N GLU A 200 -19.88 -14.42 -6.28
CA GLU A 200 -19.11 -14.51 -5.04
C GLU A 200 -17.95 -15.47 -5.06
N VAL A 201 -16.95 -14.94 -5.78
CA VAL A 201 -15.65 -15.49 -6.06
C VAL A 201 -15.71 -17.00 -6.21
N GLY A 202 -16.53 -17.33 -7.22
CA GLY A 202 -16.78 -18.64 -7.78
C GLY A 202 -17.22 -19.68 -6.76
N ALA A 203 -17.86 -19.25 -5.65
CA ALA A 203 -18.23 -20.10 -4.52
C ALA A 203 -17.13 -21.10 -4.13
N HIS A 204 -15.89 -20.60 -4.13
CA HIS A 204 -14.72 -21.18 -3.47
C HIS A 204 -14.25 -22.59 -3.87
N ASN A 205 -14.64 -23.11 -5.04
CA ASN A 205 -13.76 -24.09 -5.71
C ASN A 205 -12.65 -23.36 -6.50
N ASP A 206 -11.88 -22.62 -5.69
CA ASP A 206 -10.83 -21.60 -5.83
C ASP A 206 -9.74 -21.88 -6.90
N ALA A 207 -9.76 -21.13 -8.02
CA ALA A 207 -8.60 -21.04 -8.93
C ALA A 207 -7.79 -19.76 -8.63
N GLU A 208 -6.86 -19.90 -7.68
CA GLU A 208 -6.19 -18.87 -6.83
C GLU A 208 -7.01 -17.60 -6.58
N LEU A 209 -7.97 -17.79 -5.68
CA LEU A 209 -9.22 -17.12 -5.35
C LEU A 209 -9.89 -16.37 -6.50
N THR A 210 -10.12 -17.16 -7.55
CA THR A 210 -10.54 -16.81 -8.91
C THR A 210 -9.79 -15.58 -9.42
N THR A 211 -8.48 -15.84 -9.52
CA THR A 211 -7.30 -14.99 -9.75
C THR A 211 -7.32 -13.71 -8.93
N ARG A 212 -7.36 -13.88 -7.61
CA ARG A 212 -7.54 -12.91 -6.52
C ARG A 212 -8.53 -11.84 -6.89
N ALA A 213 -9.70 -12.43 -7.10
CA ALA A 213 -10.93 -11.95 -7.68
C ALA A 213 -10.64 -11.00 -8.83
N LYS A 214 -10.08 -11.57 -9.91
CA LYS A 214 -9.45 -11.02 -11.14
C LYS A 214 -8.69 -9.71 -10.95
N LEU A 215 -7.96 -9.67 -9.84
CA LEU A 215 -7.21 -8.56 -9.28
C LEU A 215 -8.07 -7.32 -9.00
N ALA A 216 -9.13 -7.55 -8.21
CA ALA A 216 -9.93 -6.61 -7.43
C ALA A 216 -9.97 -5.17 -7.96
N LEU A 217 -10.52 -4.93 -9.13
CA LEU A 217 -10.78 -5.76 -10.30
C LEU A 217 -10.37 -4.82 -11.42
N GLN A 218 -9.07 -4.69 -11.66
CA GLN A 218 -8.57 -4.00 -12.84
C GLN A 218 -8.50 -4.99 -14.03
N ILE A 219 -9.62 -5.67 -14.32
CA ILE A 219 -9.86 -6.53 -15.49
C ILE A 219 -9.61 -5.69 -16.77
N PRO A 220 -8.77 -6.10 -17.75
CA PRO A 220 -9.16 -7.14 -18.71
C PRO A 220 -8.06 -8.14 -19.10
N ASP A 221 -8.47 -9.38 -19.40
CA ASP A 221 -7.74 -10.22 -20.35
C ASP A 221 -8.75 -11.03 -21.18
N ASN A 222 -8.66 -10.85 -22.50
CA ASN A 222 -9.64 -11.29 -23.50
C ASN A 222 -9.50 -12.80 -23.76
N GLN A 223 -10.63 -13.50 -23.66
CA GLN A 223 -10.86 -14.85 -24.21
C GLN A 223 -11.85 -14.75 -25.36
#